data_AF-A0A7S4SKI7-F1
#
_entry.id   AF-A0A7S4SKI7-F1
#
_cell.length_a   1.000
_cell.length_b   1.000
_cell.length_c   1.000
_cell.angle_alpha   90.00
_cell.angle_beta   90.00
_cell.angle_gamma   90.00
#
_symmetry.space_group_name_H-M   'P 1'
#
loop_
_entity.id
_entity.type
_entity.pdbx_description
1 polymer ?
#
loop_
_entity_poly.entity_id
_entity_poly.type
_entity_poly.pdbx_seq_one_letter_code
_entity_poly.pdbx_strand_id
1 'polypeptide(L)'
;MEQIKNQWEQLQAGKPEQPTSKPSAEQLALHQEHKKRVKTFLGSLTKEERIFLKHETEQDTKSKEANDKQKQTENEQQQKSEKTGVSSTTTTIQAIVKKIATRKPAGAVMKASHFGQNLPIYPRECSTINHMRRRVLCDTLNDFEKASATQSFHKLAMSNLERWRKDAVTDAASFESVSKNSCSDQQPNRCKVEVVPGDWGVVTLDFTKKYGEMFAVLNMANAYCPGGGYTYGCPAQEENMFRRTDCHFSIDRSDKDVVKIKKSDVEYTSAMTNFLNGSEGKVYLDAASPRVCIRGPEVITTNDECDIGYELLPEESVFPFMELRAAAVDRRRCGQFISEKFNRKMLDDMRCRIIAQLVTLIDAGVRHVILSAFGC
;
A
#
# COMPACT_ATOMS: atom_id res chain seq x y z
N MET A 1 15.16 21.27 -24.19
CA MET A 1 13.88 20.55 -24.01
C MET A 1 13.16 21.00 -22.75
N GLU A 2 13.73 20.82 -21.55
CA GLU A 2 13.08 21.27 -20.29
C GLU A 2 12.77 22.78 -20.24
N GLN A 3 13.71 23.61 -20.69
CA GLN A 3 13.49 25.07 -20.79
C GLN A 3 12.33 25.42 -21.74
N ILE A 4 12.14 24.64 -22.80
CA ILE A 4 11.08 24.84 -23.80
C ILE A 4 9.73 24.44 -23.21
N LYS A 5 9.70 23.34 -22.46
CA LYS A 5 8.53 22.92 -21.69
C LYS A 5 8.10 23.99 -20.69
N ASN A 6 9.03 24.50 -19.88
CA ASN A 6 8.73 25.56 -18.91
C ASN A 6 8.22 26.85 -19.58
N GLN A 7 8.81 27.27 -20.71
CA GLN A 7 8.33 28.44 -21.45
C GLN A 7 6.94 28.21 -22.05
N TRP A 8 6.65 27.00 -22.53
CA TRP A 8 5.34 26.63 -23.03
C TRP A 8 4.28 26.63 -21.92
N GLU A 9 4.59 26.06 -20.76
CA GLU A 9 3.70 26.06 -19.59
C GLU A 9 3.38 27.48 -19.11
N GLN A 10 4.38 28.36 -19.05
CA GLN A 10 4.18 29.78 -18.71
C GLN A 10 3.29 30.51 -19.73
N LEU A 11 3.44 30.19 -21.02
CA LEU A 11 2.55 30.73 -22.05
C LEU A 11 1.12 30.21 -21.86
N GLN A 12 0.93 28.90 -21.64
CA GLN A 12 -0.40 28.32 -21.41
C GLN A 12 -1.09 28.87 -20.15
N ALA A 13 -0.34 29.11 -19.07
CA ALA A 13 -0.85 29.71 -17.84
C ALA A 13 -1.35 31.15 -18.05
N GLY A 14 -0.76 31.89 -18.99
CA GLY A 14 -1.19 33.24 -19.37
C GLY A 14 -2.35 33.30 -20.37
N LYS A 15 -3.02 32.17 -20.66
CA LYS A 15 -4.17 32.13 -21.56
C LYS A 15 -5.39 32.77 -20.88
N PRO A 16 -5.94 33.89 -21.40
CA PRO A 16 -7.13 34.49 -20.81
C PRO A 16 -8.30 33.51 -20.86
N GLU A 17 -9.09 33.47 -19.79
CA GLU A 17 -10.28 32.61 -19.69
C GLU A 17 -11.23 32.86 -20.87
N GLN A 18 -11.84 31.79 -21.40
CA GLN A 18 -12.84 31.96 -22.44
C GLN A 18 -14.09 32.62 -21.85
N PRO A 19 -14.51 33.80 -22.35
CA PRO A 19 -15.66 34.47 -21.81
C PRO A 19 -16.94 33.69 -22.15
N THR A 20 -17.82 33.55 -21.16
CA THR A 20 -19.14 32.90 -21.29
C THR A 20 -20.20 33.81 -21.93
N SER A 21 -19.84 35.05 -22.24
CA SER A 21 -20.68 36.07 -22.89
C SER A 21 -19.84 36.91 -23.87
N LYS A 22 -20.44 37.91 -24.55
CA LYS A 22 -19.73 38.74 -25.54
C LYS A 22 -18.47 39.36 -24.90
N PRO A 23 -17.26 39.09 -25.42
CA PRO A 23 -16.02 39.60 -24.86
C PRO A 23 -15.99 41.13 -24.90
N SER A 24 -15.47 41.74 -23.84
CA SER A 24 -15.14 43.17 -23.86
C SER A 24 -14.00 43.43 -24.85
N ALA A 25 -13.88 44.68 -25.33
CA ALA A 25 -12.78 45.08 -26.21
C ALA A 25 -11.39 44.79 -25.58
N GLU A 26 -11.28 44.94 -24.26
CA GLU A 26 -10.07 44.64 -23.49
C GLU A 26 -9.74 43.14 -23.46
N GLN A 27 -10.74 42.28 -23.26
CA GLN A 27 -10.56 40.83 -23.34
C GLN A 27 -10.14 40.38 -24.75
N LEU A 28 -10.69 41.04 -25.78
CA LEU A 28 -10.31 40.79 -27.17
C LEU A 28 -8.84 41.16 -27.42
N ALA A 29 -8.39 42.30 -26.90
CA ALA A 29 -7.02 42.78 -27.02
C ALA A 29 -6.02 41.83 -26.31
N LEU A 30 -6.32 41.41 -25.08
CA LEU A 30 -5.50 40.44 -24.33
C LEU A 30 -5.40 39.10 -25.07
N HIS A 31 -6.49 38.63 -25.65
CA HIS A 31 -6.49 37.38 -26.41
C HIS A 31 -5.66 37.49 -27.71
N GLN A 32 -5.71 38.64 -28.38
CA GLN A 32 -4.88 38.90 -29.56
C GLN A 32 -3.39 38.98 -29.21
N GLU A 33 -3.05 39.64 -28.11
CA GLU A 33 -1.68 39.72 -27.62
C GLU A 33 -1.12 38.34 -27.24
N HIS A 34 -1.91 37.54 -26.51
CA HIS A 34 -1.55 36.17 -26.19
C HIS A 34 -1.31 35.32 -27.45
N LYS A 35 -2.19 35.41 -28.45
CA LYS A 35 -2.00 34.73 -29.75
C LYS A 35 -0.71 35.15 -30.44
N LYS A 36 -0.36 36.43 -30.38
CA LYS A 36 0.89 36.95 -30.94
C LYS A 36 2.10 36.33 -30.24
N ARG A 37 2.10 36.28 -28.91
CA ARG A 37 3.17 35.66 -28.11
C ARG A 37 3.36 34.18 -28.41
N VAL A 38 2.26 33.42 -28.48
CA VAL A 38 2.29 32.00 -28.85
C VAL A 38 2.85 31.81 -30.26
N LYS A 39 2.41 32.63 -31.22
CA LYS A 39 2.89 32.56 -32.61
C LYS A 39 4.39 32.88 -32.71
N THR A 40 4.86 33.90 -32.00
CA THR A 40 6.29 34.25 -31.93
C THR A 40 7.12 33.11 -31.35
N PHE A 41 6.67 32.54 -30.23
CA PHE A 41 7.33 31.40 -29.58
C PHE A 41 7.41 30.18 -30.50
N LEU A 42 6.29 29.77 -31.12
CA LEU A 42 6.30 28.64 -32.06
C LEU A 42 7.18 28.91 -33.30
N GLY A 43 7.27 30.17 -33.73
CA GLY A 43 8.13 30.60 -34.82
C GLY A 43 9.62 30.47 -34.51
N SER A 44 10.04 30.65 -33.26
CA SER A 44 11.45 30.56 -32.86
C SER A 44 11.95 29.13 -32.65
N LEU A 45 11.06 28.13 -32.58
CA LEU A 45 11.43 26.74 -32.37
C LEU A 45 11.94 26.07 -33.64
N THR A 46 12.95 25.21 -33.47
CA THR A 46 13.43 24.24 -34.47
C THR A 46 12.37 23.17 -34.76
N LYS A 47 12.59 22.37 -35.80
CA LYS A 47 11.65 21.31 -36.22
C LYS A 47 11.51 20.25 -35.13
N GLU A 48 12.62 19.85 -34.52
CA GLU A 48 12.72 18.82 -33.48
C GLU A 48 11.99 19.27 -32.20
N GLU A 49 12.14 20.55 -31.81
CA GLU A 49 11.46 21.14 -30.65
C GLU A 49 9.94 21.23 -30.85
N ARG A 50 9.48 21.53 -32.09
CA ARG A 50 8.05 21.50 -32.42
C ARG A 50 7.46 20.09 -32.34
N ILE A 51 8.21 19.08 -32.78
CA ILE A 51 7.79 17.67 -32.69
C ILE A 51 7.63 17.26 -31.22
N PHE A 52 8.61 17.63 -30.37
CA PHE A 52 8.54 17.36 -28.94
C PHE A 52 7.33 18.02 -28.25
N LEU A 53 7.10 19.32 -28.49
CA LEU A 53 5.97 20.05 -27.91
C LEU A 53 4.61 19.49 -28.36
N LYS A 54 4.52 19.04 -29.62
CA LYS A 54 3.31 18.38 -30.13
C LYS A 54 3.03 17.08 -29.37
N HIS A 55 4.06 16.26 -29.13
CA HIS A 55 3.93 15.01 -28.39
C HIS A 55 3.53 15.22 -26.92
N GLU A 56 4.15 16.20 -26.23
CA GLU A 56 3.76 16.60 -24.86
C GLU A 56 2.30 17.06 -24.81
N THR A 57 1.88 17.93 -25.73
CA THR A 57 0.50 18.45 -25.76
C THR A 57 -0.53 17.34 -26.03
N GLU A 58 -0.20 16.37 -26.88
CA GLU A 58 -1.04 15.20 -27.14
C GLU A 58 -1.15 14.26 -25.91
N GLN A 59 -0.05 14.10 -25.15
CA GLN A 59 -0.06 13.34 -23.90
C GLN A 59 -0.91 14.02 -22.82
N ASP A 60 -0.78 15.34 -22.65
CA ASP A 60 -1.57 16.12 -21.69
C ASP A 60 -3.06 16.08 -22.02
N THR A 61 -3.42 16.18 -23.31
CA THR A 61 -4.81 16.12 -23.76
C THR A 61 -5.42 14.75 -23.46
N LYS A 62 -4.71 13.66 -23.76
CA LYS A 62 -5.15 12.29 -23.44
C LYS A 62 -5.29 12.07 -21.93
N SER A 63 -4.38 12.61 -21.13
CA SER A 63 -4.42 12.53 -19.66
C SER A 63 -5.63 13.29 -19.09
N LYS A 64 -5.91 14.49 -19.62
CA LYS A 64 -7.06 15.29 -19.22
C LYS A 64 -8.39 14.62 -19.58
N GLU A 65 -8.52 14.10 -20.80
CA GLU A 65 -9.71 13.35 -21.22
C GLU A 65 -9.97 12.09 -20.36
N ALA A 66 -8.91 11.39 -19.96
CA ALA A 66 -9.02 10.24 -19.06
C ALA A 66 -9.53 10.66 -17.67
N ASN A 67 -8.99 11.75 -17.11
CA ASN A 67 -9.42 12.29 -15.82
C ASN A 67 -10.86 12.81 -15.84
N ASP A 68 -11.28 13.47 -16.92
CA ASP A 68 -12.65 13.99 -17.06
C ASP A 68 -13.66 12.83 -17.20
N LYS A 69 -13.34 11.78 -17.97
CA LYS A 69 -14.15 10.55 -18.04
C LYS A 69 -14.26 9.85 -16.69
N GLN A 70 -13.18 9.80 -15.91
CA GLN A 70 -13.19 9.23 -14.57
C GLN A 70 -14.11 10.03 -13.64
N LYS A 71 -13.98 11.36 -13.60
CA LYS A 71 -14.85 12.24 -12.79
C LYS A 71 -16.31 12.13 -13.16
N GLN A 72 -16.63 12.04 -14.46
CA GLN A 72 -18.00 11.86 -14.91
C GLN A 72 -18.59 10.52 -14.43
N THR A 73 -17.80 9.44 -14.51
CA THR A 73 -18.20 8.12 -14.01
C THR A 73 -18.42 8.12 -12.50
N GLU A 74 -17.56 8.79 -11.73
CA GLU A 74 -17.68 8.94 -10.28
C GLU A 74 -18.95 9.73 -9.90
N ASN A 75 -19.22 10.85 -10.58
CA ASN A 75 -20.43 11.64 -10.37
C ASN A 75 -21.72 10.88 -10.69
N GLU A 76 -21.75 10.10 -11.77
CA GLU A 76 -22.91 9.27 -12.13
C GLU A 76 -23.16 8.16 -11.11
N GLN A 77 -22.09 7.58 -10.54
CA GLN A 77 -22.21 6.58 -9.47
C GLN A 77 -22.71 7.21 -8.17
N GLN A 78 -22.24 8.41 -7.83
CA GLN A 78 -22.67 9.16 -6.64
C GLN A 78 -24.14 9.59 -6.73
N GLN A 79 -24.60 10.08 -7.88
CA GLN A 79 -26.02 10.43 -8.07
C GLN A 79 -26.96 9.21 -8.02
N LYS A 80 -26.48 8.03 -8.40
CA LYS A 80 -27.26 6.78 -8.28
C LYS A 80 -27.36 6.29 -6.85
N SER A 81 -26.31 6.44 -6.04
CA SER A 81 -26.31 6.00 -4.63
C SER A 81 -27.13 6.91 -3.71
N GLU A 82 -27.20 8.21 -4.00
CA GLU A 82 -28.04 9.17 -3.25
C GLU A 82 -29.54 8.87 -3.36
N LYS A 83 -29.99 8.26 -4.46
CA LYS A 83 -31.42 7.93 -4.67
C LYS A 83 -31.92 6.71 -3.88
N THR A 84 -31.04 5.86 -3.36
CA THR A 84 -31.43 4.59 -2.71
C THR A 84 -31.43 4.62 -1.19
N GLY A 85 -31.06 5.73 -0.55
CA GLY A 85 -31.16 5.95 0.92
C GLY A 85 -30.27 5.06 1.80
N VAL A 86 -29.68 4.01 1.24
CA VAL A 86 -28.62 3.18 1.83
C VAL A 86 -27.45 3.24 0.87
N SER A 87 -26.30 3.74 1.33
CA SER A 87 -25.07 3.68 0.55
C SER A 87 -24.72 2.20 0.36
N SER A 88 -24.91 1.69 -0.86
CA SER A 88 -24.62 0.30 -1.22
C SER A 88 -23.20 -0.13 -0.82
N THR A 89 -22.28 0.83 -0.70
CA THR A 89 -20.88 0.63 -0.31
C THR A 89 -20.75 0.06 1.11
N THR A 90 -21.54 0.53 2.07
CA THR A 90 -21.42 0.13 3.48
C THR A 90 -21.85 -1.31 3.69
N THR A 91 -22.91 -1.75 3.01
CA THR A 91 -23.32 -3.16 3.03
C THR A 91 -22.25 -4.06 2.42
N THR A 92 -21.58 -3.61 1.35
CA THR A 92 -20.47 -4.36 0.74
C THR A 92 -19.27 -4.47 1.68
N ILE A 93 -18.88 -3.39 2.35
CA ILE A 93 -17.74 -3.41 3.28
C ILE A 93 -18.03 -4.28 4.51
N GLN A 94 -19.23 -4.22 5.08
CA GLN A 94 -19.63 -5.14 6.15
C GLN A 94 -19.57 -6.61 5.71
N ALA A 95 -19.95 -6.90 4.46
CA ALA A 95 -19.82 -8.24 3.89
C ALA A 95 -18.34 -8.65 3.77
N ILE A 96 -17.46 -7.76 3.31
CA ILE A 96 -16.00 -7.99 3.25
C ILE A 96 -15.44 -8.28 4.65
N VAL A 97 -15.75 -7.44 5.65
CA VAL A 97 -15.29 -7.63 7.04
C VAL A 97 -15.76 -8.96 7.61
N LYS A 98 -17.04 -9.30 7.43
CA LYS A 98 -17.60 -10.58 7.88
C LYS A 98 -16.92 -11.77 7.17
N LYS A 99 -16.65 -11.65 5.87
CA LYS A 99 -15.97 -12.67 5.08
C LYS A 99 -14.54 -12.90 5.57
N ILE A 100 -13.80 -11.83 5.87
CA ILE A 100 -12.44 -11.91 6.45
C ILE A 100 -12.50 -12.61 7.81
N ALA A 101 -13.41 -12.19 8.69
CA ALA A 101 -13.54 -12.77 10.03
C ALA A 101 -13.94 -14.25 10.05
N THR A 102 -14.67 -14.71 9.01
CA THR A 102 -15.15 -16.09 8.89
C THR A 102 -14.29 -16.96 7.99
N ARG A 103 -13.18 -16.42 7.45
CA ARG A 103 -12.32 -17.15 6.54
C ARG A 103 -11.73 -18.34 7.27
N LYS A 104 -12.05 -19.55 6.80
CA LYS A 104 -11.48 -20.76 7.40
C LYS A 104 -9.97 -20.76 7.19
N PRO A 105 -9.18 -21.13 8.20
CA PRO A 105 -7.75 -21.37 8.02
C PRO A 105 -7.58 -22.42 6.92
N ALA A 106 -6.60 -22.21 6.05
CA ALA A 106 -6.42 -22.96 4.81
C ALA A 106 -6.09 -24.44 5.06
N GLY A 107 -7.09 -25.25 5.37
CA GLY A 107 -6.98 -26.72 5.41
C GLY A 107 -6.90 -27.33 4.01
N ALA A 108 -7.18 -26.55 2.96
CA ALA A 108 -6.97 -26.94 1.59
C ALA A 108 -5.50 -26.71 1.19
N VAL A 109 -4.95 -27.64 0.40
CA VAL A 109 -3.63 -27.48 -0.23
C VAL A 109 -3.63 -26.18 -1.02
N MET A 110 -2.75 -25.25 -0.63
CA MET A 110 -2.63 -23.96 -1.27
C MET A 110 -1.85 -24.09 -2.58
N LYS A 111 -2.31 -23.40 -3.63
CA LYS A 111 -1.64 -23.28 -4.91
C LYS A 111 -1.55 -21.81 -5.28
N ALA A 112 -0.34 -21.27 -5.36
CA ALA A 112 -0.06 -19.87 -5.59
C ALA A 112 -0.70 -19.36 -6.89
N SER A 113 -0.86 -20.20 -7.91
CA SER A 113 -1.60 -19.86 -9.12
C SER A 113 -3.06 -19.40 -8.88
N HIS A 114 -3.67 -19.82 -7.77
CA HIS A 114 -5.05 -19.48 -7.39
C HIS A 114 -5.15 -18.18 -6.56
N PHE A 115 -4.03 -17.62 -6.11
CA PHE A 115 -4.01 -16.48 -5.21
C PHE A 115 -3.21 -15.30 -5.79
N GLY A 116 -3.32 -14.14 -5.13
CA GLY A 116 -2.58 -12.91 -5.42
C GLY A 116 -2.62 -12.47 -6.88
N GLN A 117 -1.52 -11.87 -7.33
CA GLN A 117 -1.29 -11.53 -8.74
C GLN A 117 -0.74 -12.72 -9.53
N ASN A 118 -0.82 -12.64 -10.86
CA ASN A 118 -0.14 -13.58 -11.73
C ASN A 118 1.37 -13.57 -11.47
N LEU A 119 1.93 -14.75 -11.24
CA LEU A 119 3.35 -14.89 -10.94
C LEU A 119 4.20 -14.68 -12.21
N PRO A 120 5.39 -14.08 -12.08
CA PRO A 120 6.31 -13.98 -13.20
C PRO A 120 6.76 -15.38 -13.64
N ILE A 121 7.20 -15.49 -14.90
CA ILE A 121 7.96 -16.67 -15.33
C ILE A 121 9.21 -16.75 -14.45
N TYR A 122 9.46 -17.93 -13.87
CA TYR A 122 10.63 -18.16 -13.03
C TYR A 122 11.89 -17.74 -13.79
N PRO A 123 12.65 -16.73 -13.30
CA PRO A 123 13.80 -16.22 -14.03
C PRO A 123 14.86 -17.31 -14.18
N ARG A 124 15.25 -17.64 -15.42
CA ARG A 124 16.35 -18.58 -15.68
C ARG A 124 17.71 -17.97 -15.33
N GLU A 125 17.84 -16.67 -15.53
CA GLU A 125 19.05 -15.89 -15.27
C GLU A 125 18.71 -14.75 -14.31
N CYS A 126 19.62 -14.53 -13.35
CA CYS A 126 19.46 -13.52 -12.31
C CYS A 126 20.32 -12.29 -12.60
N SER A 127 20.12 -11.69 -13.77
CA SER A 127 20.97 -10.58 -14.25
C SER A 127 20.65 -9.21 -13.64
N THR A 128 19.60 -9.09 -12.83
CA THR A 128 19.22 -7.82 -12.20
C THR A 128 18.65 -8.06 -10.80
N ILE A 129 18.71 -7.03 -9.94
CA ILE A 129 18.08 -7.06 -8.62
C ILE A 129 16.57 -7.39 -8.69
N ASN A 130 15.88 -6.94 -9.74
CA ASN A 130 14.46 -7.26 -9.95
C ASN A 130 14.25 -8.72 -10.38
N HIS A 131 15.19 -9.34 -11.09
CA HIS A 131 15.15 -10.79 -11.34
C HIS A 131 15.31 -11.56 -10.03
N MET A 132 16.27 -11.16 -9.19
CA MET A 132 16.52 -11.78 -7.90
C MET A 132 15.30 -11.69 -6.96
N ARG A 133 14.68 -10.52 -6.83
CA ARG A 133 13.45 -10.34 -6.03
C ARG A 133 12.30 -11.21 -6.51
N ARG A 134 12.15 -11.38 -7.83
CA ARG A 134 11.14 -12.28 -8.41
C ARG A 134 11.44 -13.75 -8.14
N ARG A 135 12.71 -14.14 -8.17
CA ARG A 135 13.13 -15.49 -7.80
C ARG A 135 12.83 -15.78 -6.33
N VAL A 136 13.22 -14.87 -5.42
CA VAL A 136 12.91 -14.97 -3.98
C VAL A 136 11.41 -15.12 -3.74
N LEU A 137 10.59 -14.34 -4.46
CA LEU A 137 9.13 -14.50 -4.40
C LEU A 137 8.70 -15.93 -4.76
N CYS A 138 9.11 -16.42 -5.93
CA CYS A 138 8.74 -17.76 -6.39
C CYS A 138 9.21 -18.87 -5.43
N ASP A 139 10.44 -18.76 -4.91
CA ASP A 139 11.00 -19.72 -3.97
C ASP A 139 10.17 -19.72 -2.66
N THR A 140 9.86 -18.55 -2.11
CA THR A 140 8.99 -18.39 -0.92
C THR A 140 7.62 -19.02 -1.10
N LEU A 141 6.96 -18.75 -2.22
CA LEU A 141 5.63 -19.29 -2.50
C LEU A 141 5.67 -20.81 -2.66
N ASN A 142 6.71 -21.34 -3.31
CA ASN A 142 6.92 -22.77 -3.45
C ASN A 142 7.15 -23.45 -2.09
N ASP A 143 7.89 -22.81 -1.18
CA ASP A 143 8.08 -23.30 0.19
C ASP A 143 6.74 -23.39 0.94
N PHE A 144 5.90 -22.35 0.85
CA PHE A 144 4.56 -22.36 1.43
C PHE A 144 3.62 -23.38 0.78
N GLU A 145 3.64 -23.56 -0.55
CA GLU A 145 2.83 -24.57 -1.23
C GLU A 145 3.16 -25.98 -0.71
N LYS A 146 4.45 -26.33 -0.62
CA LYS A 146 4.92 -27.62 -0.10
C LYS A 146 4.49 -27.83 1.35
N ALA A 147 4.59 -26.78 2.17
CA ALA A 147 4.19 -26.79 3.57
C ALA A 147 2.68 -26.77 3.79
N SER A 148 1.88 -26.42 2.77
CA SER A 148 0.45 -26.11 2.95
C SER A 148 -0.39 -27.29 3.45
N ALA A 149 -0.11 -28.50 2.98
CA ALA A 149 -0.85 -29.71 3.37
C ALA A 149 -0.73 -30.02 4.87
N THR A 150 0.42 -29.70 5.47
CA THR A 150 0.68 -29.93 6.90
C THR A 150 0.56 -28.65 7.74
N GLN A 151 0.49 -27.49 7.08
CA GLN A 151 0.61 -26.15 7.66
C GLN A 151 1.86 -26.01 8.53
N SER A 152 2.98 -26.63 8.15
CA SER A 152 4.17 -26.72 9.02
C SER A 152 4.70 -25.35 9.45
N PHE A 153 4.79 -24.37 8.54
CA PHE A 153 5.25 -23.02 8.90
C PHE A 153 4.30 -22.29 9.87
N HIS A 154 2.98 -22.44 9.72
CA HIS A 154 2.03 -21.83 10.65
C HIS A 154 2.11 -22.46 12.03
N LYS A 155 2.20 -23.79 12.09
CA LYS A 155 2.39 -24.53 13.36
C LYS A 155 3.70 -24.14 14.04
N LEU A 156 4.79 -24.04 13.26
CA LEU A 156 6.09 -23.62 13.75
C LEU A 156 6.06 -22.19 14.31
N ALA A 157 5.50 -21.24 13.56
CA ALA A 157 5.35 -19.85 13.97
C ALA A 157 4.57 -19.72 15.29
N MET A 158 3.43 -20.43 15.40
CA MET A 158 2.62 -20.41 16.62
C MET A 158 3.31 -21.10 17.80
N SER A 159 4.07 -22.17 17.56
CA SER A 159 4.90 -22.83 18.58
C SER A 159 5.99 -21.90 19.12
N ASN A 160 6.67 -21.16 18.23
CA ASN A 160 7.67 -20.16 18.60
C ASN A 160 7.04 -19.03 19.42
N LEU A 161 5.87 -18.52 19.01
CA LEU A 161 5.14 -17.50 19.77
C LEU A 161 4.79 -17.98 21.19
N GLU A 162 4.29 -19.20 21.33
CA GLU A 162 3.96 -19.76 22.64
C GLU A 162 5.19 -19.97 23.52
N ARG A 163 6.35 -20.29 22.93
CA ARG A 163 7.63 -20.33 23.65
C ARG A 163 8.00 -18.94 24.15
N TRP A 164 8.02 -17.93 23.28
CA TRP A 164 8.39 -16.56 23.66
C TRP A 164 7.43 -15.95 24.67
N ARG A 165 6.15 -16.33 24.65
CA ARG A 165 5.18 -15.97 25.70
C ARG A 165 5.60 -16.47 27.08
N LYS A 166 6.05 -17.72 27.18
CA LYS A 166 6.53 -18.31 28.44
C LYS A 166 7.81 -17.62 28.92
N ASP A 167 8.71 -17.33 27.98
CA ASP A 167 9.97 -16.62 28.26
C ASP A 167 9.67 -15.21 28.82
N ALA A 168 8.80 -14.44 28.16
CA ALA A 168 8.43 -13.10 28.58
C ALA A 168 7.74 -13.03 29.96
N VAL A 169 6.90 -14.02 30.29
CA VAL A 169 6.30 -14.14 31.64
C VAL A 169 7.37 -14.41 32.71
N THR A 170 8.34 -15.25 32.39
CA THR A 170 9.46 -15.57 33.30
C THR A 170 10.32 -14.33 33.55
N ASP A 171 10.62 -13.57 32.50
CA ASP A 171 11.36 -12.32 32.59
C ASP A 171 10.59 -11.26 33.41
N ALA A 172 9.29 -11.11 33.19
CA ALA A 172 8.46 -10.17 33.95
C ALA A 172 8.39 -10.52 35.44
N ALA A 173 8.23 -11.81 35.78
CA ALA A 173 8.20 -12.28 37.17
C ALA A 173 9.54 -12.05 37.88
N SER A 174 10.66 -12.20 37.15
CA SER A 174 11.99 -11.91 37.69
C SER A 174 12.15 -10.42 38.05
N PHE A 175 11.61 -9.51 37.24
CA PHE A 175 11.69 -8.07 37.44
C PHE A 175 10.82 -7.59 38.61
N GLU A 176 9.60 -8.12 38.77
CA GLU A 176 8.71 -7.79 39.88
C GLU A 176 9.30 -8.17 41.25
N SER A 177 10.11 -9.23 41.31
CA SER A 177 10.76 -9.66 42.56
C SER A 177 11.79 -8.65 43.10
N VAL A 178 12.39 -7.84 42.21
CA VAL A 178 13.41 -6.84 42.56
C VAL A 178 12.79 -5.46 42.89
N SER A 179 11.61 -5.15 42.33
CA SER A 179 11.01 -3.80 42.39
C SER A 179 10.10 -3.54 43.62
N LYS A 180 9.86 -4.54 44.48
CA LYS A 180 8.98 -4.41 45.67
C LYS A 180 9.40 -3.38 46.73
N ASN A 181 10.56 -2.71 46.55
CA ASN A 181 11.06 -1.68 47.46
C ASN A 181 10.89 -0.23 46.95
N SER A 182 10.24 0.01 45.79
CA SER A 182 9.96 1.38 45.33
C SER A 182 8.46 1.69 45.34
N CYS A 183 8.04 2.44 46.35
CA CYS A 183 6.67 2.92 46.52
C CYS A 183 6.24 3.88 45.40
N SER A 184 4.98 3.70 44.97
CA SER A 184 4.04 4.65 44.36
C SER A 184 4.28 5.14 42.91
N ASP A 185 3.19 5.05 42.13
CA ASP A 185 2.85 5.82 40.91
C ASP A 185 3.14 5.28 39.51
N GLN A 186 3.40 3.98 39.31
CA GLN A 186 3.25 3.41 37.96
C GLN A 186 1.79 3.05 37.67
N GLN A 187 1.07 3.98 37.03
CA GLN A 187 -0.28 3.73 36.51
C GLN A 187 -0.26 2.55 35.51
N PRO A 188 -0.97 1.45 35.76
CA PRO A 188 -0.87 0.20 34.99
C PRO A 188 -1.49 0.24 33.57
N ASN A 189 -1.78 1.42 33.01
CA ASN A 189 -2.60 1.56 31.79
C ASN A 189 -2.07 2.57 30.76
N ARG A 190 -0.77 2.92 30.76
CA ARG A 190 -0.25 3.83 29.74
C ARG A 190 0.11 3.10 28.44
N CYS A 191 -0.36 3.64 27.32
CA CYS A 191 0.08 3.24 25.99
C CYS A 191 1.60 3.50 25.86
N LYS A 192 2.36 2.45 25.53
CA LYS A 192 3.81 2.57 25.29
C LYS A 192 4.03 2.81 23.80
N VAL A 193 4.73 3.90 23.47
CA VAL A 193 5.10 4.22 22.09
C VAL A 193 6.62 4.21 22.00
N GLU A 194 7.17 3.36 21.13
CA GLU A 194 8.59 3.26 20.83
C GLU A 194 8.81 3.60 19.34
N VAL A 195 9.80 4.44 19.04
CA VAL A 195 10.22 4.74 17.67
C VAL A 195 11.59 4.12 17.48
N VAL A 196 11.68 3.08 16.66
CA VAL A 196 12.90 2.31 16.42
C VAL A 196 13.26 2.32 14.94
N PRO A 197 14.54 2.45 14.58
CA PRO A 197 14.98 2.25 13.20
C PRO A 197 14.97 0.75 12.89
N GLY A 198 14.46 0.37 11.72
CA GLY A 198 14.55 -1.01 11.27
C GLY A 198 13.56 -1.40 10.19
N ASP A 199 13.81 -2.56 9.60
CA ASP A 199 12.87 -3.25 8.72
C ASP A 199 11.66 -3.75 9.53
N TRP A 200 10.47 -3.71 8.91
CA TRP A 200 9.21 -4.10 9.57
C TRP A 200 9.28 -5.51 10.16
N GLY A 201 9.90 -6.46 9.45
CA GLY A 201 9.93 -7.87 9.85
C GLY A 201 10.94 -8.14 10.95
N VAL A 202 12.10 -7.46 10.90
CA VAL A 202 13.12 -7.53 11.97
C VAL A 202 12.53 -6.96 13.28
N VAL A 203 11.97 -5.75 13.23
CA VAL A 203 11.37 -5.11 14.41
C VAL A 203 10.20 -5.94 14.95
N THR A 204 9.36 -6.49 14.06
CA THR A 204 8.24 -7.35 14.49
C THR A 204 8.74 -8.61 15.19
N LEU A 205 9.76 -9.29 14.65
CA LEU A 205 10.34 -10.48 15.28
C LEU A 205 10.91 -10.16 16.66
N ASP A 206 11.70 -9.09 16.78
CA ASP A 206 12.31 -8.67 18.04
C ASP A 206 11.26 -8.34 19.10
N PHE A 207 10.21 -7.62 18.71
CA PHE A 207 9.13 -7.25 19.62
C PHE A 207 8.26 -8.45 19.98
N THR A 208 8.00 -9.37 19.03
CA THR A 208 7.29 -10.61 19.30
C THR A 208 8.04 -11.48 20.31
N LYS A 209 9.37 -11.59 20.17
CA LYS A 209 10.25 -12.25 21.15
C LYS A 209 10.22 -11.57 22.52
N LYS A 210 10.39 -10.25 22.53
CA LYS A 210 10.48 -9.45 23.76
C LYS A 210 9.20 -9.47 24.59
N TYR A 211 8.05 -9.39 23.94
CA TYR A 211 6.76 -9.27 24.62
C TYR A 211 5.99 -10.58 24.68
N GLY A 212 6.38 -11.60 23.91
CA GLY A 212 5.64 -12.86 23.83
C GLY A 212 4.25 -12.71 23.22
N GLU A 213 4.07 -11.68 22.39
CA GLU A 213 2.78 -11.25 21.86
C GLU A 213 2.82 -11.11 20.34
N MET A 214 1.70 -11.41 19.70
CA MET A 214 1.55 -11.23 18.25
C MET A 214 1.21 -9.79 17.93
N PHE A 215 1.93 -9.19 16.98
CA PHE A 215 1.70 -7.82 16.55
C PHE A 215 0.85 -7.75 15.30
N ALA A 216 -0.02 -6.75 15.21
CA ALA A 216 -0.52 -6.28 13.93
C ALA A 216 0.57 -5.44 13.24
N VAL A 217 0.82 -5.69 11.97
CA VAL A 217 1.85 -4.99 11.20
C VAL A 217 1.18 -4.23 10.08
N LEU A 218 1.46 -2.92 10.00
CA LEU A 218 0.99 -2.09 8.90
C LEU A 218 1.67 -2.50 7.59
N ASN A 219 0.91 -3.08 6.68
CA ASN A 219 1.23 -3.15 5.27
C ASN A 219 0.79 -1.83 4.61
N MET A 220 1.77 -1.04 4.13
CA MET A 220 1.55 0.23 3.43
C MET A 220 1.04 -0.03 2.01
N ALA A 221 -0.19 -0.54 1.94
CA ALA A 221 -0.74 -1.17 0.77
C ALA A 221 -0.99 -0.19 -0.38
N ASN A 222 -0.82 -0.67 -1.60
CA ASN A 222 -1.33 -0.02 -2.79
C ASN A 222 -2.86 -0.08 -2.79
N ALA A 223 -3.52 1.06 -3.04
CA ALA A 223 -4.98 1.17 -3.02
C ALA A 223 -5.68 0.36 -4.13
N TYR A 224 -4.96 -0.01 -5.19
CA TYR A 224 -5.53 -0.53 -6.43
C TYR A 224 -5.02 -1.92 -6.79
N CYS A 225 -3.76 -2.24 -6.53
CA CYS A 225 -3.15 -3.50 -6.93
C CYS A 225 -2.67 -4.26 -5.68
N PRO A 226 -3.19 -5.46 -5.40
CA PRO A 226 -2.80 -6.23 -4.22
C PRO A 226 -1.30 -6.55 -4.22
N GLY A 227 -0.59 -6.16 -3.18
CA GLY A 227 0.86 -6.38 -3.08
C GLY A 227 1.69 -5.40 -3.92
N GLY A 228 1.09 -4.37 -4.52
CA GLY A 228 1.80 -3.38 -5.33
C GLY A 228 2.51 -4.02 -6.54
N GLY A 229 3.81 -3.77 -6.68
CA GLY A 229 4.65 -4.28 -7.76
C GLY A 229 5.46 -5.53 -7.43
N TYR A 230 5.04 -6.36 -6.46
CA TYR A 230 5.90 -7.43 -5.91
C TYR A 230 6.31 -8.49 -6.94
N THR A 231 5.42 -8.78 -7.90
CA THR A 231 5.66 -9.70 -9.03
C THR A 231 6.63 -9.14 -10.06
N TYR A 232 6.91 -7.84 -10.02
CA TYR A 232 7.88 -7.14 -10.89
C TYR A 232 9.21 -6.86 -10.18
N GLY A 233 9.33 -7.20 -8.89
CA GLY A 233 10.52 -6.95 -8.10
C GLY A 233 10.67 -5.52 -7.59
N CYS A 234 9.57 -4.77 -7.42
CA CYS A 234 9.64 -3.41 -6.86
C CYS A 234 10.15 -3.40 -5.40
N PRO A 235 10.92 -2.37 -4.98
CA PRO A 235 11.62 -2.32 -3.68
C PRO A 235 10.82 -1.71 -2.52
N ALA A 236 9.50 -1.54 -2.60
CA ALA A 236 8.74 -0.93 -1.51
C ALA A 236 8.41 -1.95 -0.40
N GLN A 237 7.93 -1.44 0.74
CA GLN A 237 7.70 -2.22 1.95
C GLN A 237 6.62 -3.30 1.77
N GLU A 238 5.51 -2.96 1.09
CA GLU A 238 4.47 -3.92 0.74
C GLU A 238 5.06 -5.09 -0.07
N GLU A 239 5.85 -4.78 -1.09
CA GLU A 239 6.44 -5.80 -1.95
C GLU A 239 7.47 -6.67 -1.21
N ASN A 240 8.25 -6.06 -0.31
CA ASN A 240 9.16 -6.79 0.57
C ASN A 240 8.40 -7.76 1.49
N MET A 241 7.27 -7.33 2.05
CA MET A 241 6.39 -8.19 2.87
C MET A 241 5.90 -9.40 2.07
N PHE A 242 5.41 -9.19 0.84
CA PHE A 242 4.94 -10.28 -0.03
C PHE A 242 6.03 -11.26 -0.44
N ARG A 243 7.29 -10.83 -0.51
CA ARG A 243 8.43 -11.71 -0.82
C ARG A 243 8.88 -12.58 0.35
N ARG A 244 8.47 -12.27 1.58
CA ARG A 244 8.98 -12.92 2.81
C ARG A 244 7.94 -13.75 3.55
N THR A 245 6.69 -13.62 3.13
CA THR A 245 5.53 -14.09 3.88
C THR A 245 4.55 -14.82 2.97
N ASP A 246 3.51 -15.35 3.57
CA ASP A 246 2.37 -15.97 2.89
C ASP A 246 1.27 -14.95 2.52
N CYS A 247 1.52 -13.63 2.61
CA CYS A 247 0.53 -12.59 2.26
C CYS A 247 -0.12 -12.79 0.89
N HIS A 248 0.61 -13.35 -0.08
CA HIS A 248 0.08 -13.73 -1.40
C HIS A 248 -1.19 -14.59 -1.30
N PHE A 249 -1.23 -15.56 -0.39
CA PHE A 249 -2.33 -16.52 -0.21
C PHE A 249 -3.56 -15.93 0.48
N SER A 250 -3.48 -14.71 0.98
CA SER A 250 -4.64 -13.99 1.55
C SER A 250 -5.52 -13.33 0.46
N ILE A 251 -5.09 -13.31 -0.80
CA ILE A 251 -5.86 -12.73 -1.91
C ILE A 251 -6.39 -13.87 -2.76
N ASP A 252 -7.63 -14.27 -2.56
CA ASP A 252 -8.26 -15.32 -3.36
C ASP A 252 -8.74 -14.73 -4.68
N ARG A 253 -8.22 -15.23 -5.81
CA ARG A 253 -8.58 -14.70 -7.14
C ARG A 253 -10.00 -15.02 -7.56
N SER A 254 -10.63 -16.02 -6.94
CA SER A 254 -12.04 -16.32 -7.15
C SER A 254 -12.96 -15.36 -6.40
N ASP A 255 -12.40 -14.58 -5.47
CA ASP A 255 -13.14 -13.60 -4.68
C ASP A 255 -13.41 -12.33 -5.47
N LYS A 256 -14.53 -12.34 -6.19
CA LYS A 256 -15.01 -11.20 -6.99
C LYS A 256 -15.40 -9.98 -6.15
N ASP A 257 -15.55 -10.12 -4.84
CA ASP A 257 -15.83 -9.00 -3.93
C ASP A 257 -14.54 -8.24 -3.59
N VAL A 258 -13.40 -8.93 -3.65
CA VAL A 258 -12.09 -8.38 -3.30
C VAL A 258 -11.32 -7.94 -4.54
N VAL A 259 -11.32 -8.75 -5.61
CA VAL A 259 -10.52 -8.48 -6.82
C VAL A 259 -11.29 -8.57 -8.12
N LYS A 260 -10.80 -7.83 -9.11
CA LYS A 260 -11.19 -7.84 -10.51
C LYS A 260 -9.99 -8.31 -11.33
N ILE A 261 -10.20 -9.22 -12.27
CA ILE A 261 -9.16 -9.63 -13.21
C ILE A 261 -9.33 -8.81 -14.49
N LYS A 262 -8.33 -8.01 -14.86
CA LYS A 262 -8.30 -7.25 -16.11
C LYS A 262 -7.15 -7.74 -16.97
N LYS A 263 -7.46 -8.39 -18.10
CA LYS A 263 -6.47 -9.04 -18.98
C LYS A 263 -5.60 -10.03 -18.19
N SER A 264 -4.42 -9.60 -17.76
CA SER A 264 -3.41 -10.33 -17.00
C SER A 264 -3.16 -9.77 -15.60
N ASP A 265 -3.87 -8.71 -15.20
CA ASP A 265 -3.58 -8.00 -13.95
C ASP A 265 -4.74 -8.21 -12.98
N VAL A 266 -4.40 -8.25 -11.70
CA VAL A 266 -5.37 -8.35 -10.61
C VAL A 266 -5.44 -6.98 -9.96
N GLU A 267 -6.64 -6.41 -9.91
CA GLU A 267 -6.92 -5.13 -9.26
C GLU A 267 -7.94 -5.33 -8.15
N TYR A 268 -7.95 -4.45 -7.16
CA TYR A 268 -9.00 -4.41 -6.16
C TYR A 268 -10.34 -3.96 -6.75
N THR A 269 -11.43 -4.44 -6.16
CA THR A 269 -12.74 -3.85 -6.40
C THR A 269 -12.78 -2.42 -5.87
N SER A 270 -13.73 -1.61 -6.34
CA SER A 270 -13.86 -0.23 -5.84
C SER A 270 -14.24 -0.22 -4.35
N ALA A 271 -15.02 -1.21 -3.91
CA ALA A 271 -15.35 -1.41 -2.50
C ALA A 271 -14.09 -1.73 -1.67
N MET A 272 -13.24 -2.64 -2.15
CA MET A 272 -11.99 -2.97 -1.46
C MET A 272 -11.01 -1.78 -1.47
N THR A 273 -10.89 -1.04 -2.57
CA THR A 273 -10.11 0.21 -2.61
C THR A 273 -10.62 1.23 -1.59
N ASN A 274 -11.93 1.46 -1.50
CA ASN A 274 -12.51 2.36 -0.51
C ASN A 274 -12.25 1.89 0.93
N PHE A 275 -12.32 0.58 1.15
CA PHE A 275 -12.02 -0.03 2.45
C PHE A 275 -10.55 0.17 2.84
N LEU A 276 -9.61 -0.09 1.92
CA LEU A 276 -8.18 0.16 2.16
C LEU A 276 -7.85 1.65 2.34
N ASN A 277 -8.61 2.54 1.69
CA ASN A 277 -8.51 3.98 1.86
C ASN A 277 -9.14 4.49 3.18
N GLY A 278 -9.71 3.61 4.02
CA GLY A 278 -10.32 4.03 5.28
C GLY A 278 -11.56 4.91 5.10
N SER A 279 -12.17 4.94 3.91
CA SER A 279 -13.27 5.86 3.58
C SER A 279 -14.52 5.64 4.44
N GLU A 280 -14.66 4.47 5.06
CA GLU A 280 -15.74 4.14 5.99
C GLU A 280 -15.28 4.05 7.46
N GLY A 281 -14.14 4.67 7.78
CA GLY A 281 -13.62 4.72 9.15
C GLY A 281 -12.98 3.41 9.64
N LYS A 282 -12.80 2.43 8.76
CA LYS A 282 -12.11 1.16 9.03
C LYS A 282 -11.26 0.74 7.84
N VAL A 283 -10.26 -0.09 8.10
CA VAL A 283 -9.38 -0.69 7.11
C VAL A 283 -9.32 -2.20 7.28
N TYR A 284 -8.60 -2.88 6.39
CA TYR A 284 -8.46 -4.34 6.42
C TYR A 284 -7.52 -4.78 7.54
N LEU A 285 -7.96 -5.77 8.34
CA LEU A 285 -7.15 -6.46 9.33
C LEU A 285 -7.46 -7.97 9.27
N ASP A 286 -6.44 -8.80 9.03
CA ASP A 286 -6.58 -10.26 9.05
C ASP A 286 -6.19 -10.84 10.42
N ALA A 287 -7.05 -10.62 11.43
CA ALA A 287 -6.83 -11.15 12.78
C ALA A 287 -7.18 -12.65 12.89
N ALA A 288 -8.07 -13.15 12.04
CA ALA A 288 -8.54 -14.54 12.08
C ALA A 288 -7.57 -15.52 11.42
N SER A 289 -6.78 -15.05 10.45
CA SER A 289 -5.74 -15.85 9.80
C SER A 289 -4.41 -15.09 9.79
N PRO A 290 -3.64 -15.14 10.90
CA PRO A 290 -2.32 -14.54 10.95
C PRO A 290 -1.43 -15.02 9.82
N ARG A 291 -0.62 -14.11 9.30
CA ARG A 291 0.41 -14.37 8.30
C ARG A 291 1.67 -14.89 8.97
N VAL A 292 2.54 -15.52 8.19
CA VAL A 292 3.82 -16.07 8.68
C VAL A 292 4.96 -15.48 7.87
N CYS A 293 6.00 -15.01 8.56
CA CYS A 293 7.24 -14.59 7.95
C CYS A 293 8.29 -15.71 8.06
N ILE A 294 8.86 -16.12 6.91
CA ILE A 294 9.87 -17.20 6.84
C ILE A 294 11.21 -16.73 6.28
N ARG A 295 11.34 -15.45 5.91
CA ARG A 295 12.58 -14.89 5.36
C ARG A 295 13.02 -13.61 6.06
N GLY A 296 14.35 -13.47 6.18
CA GLY A 296 15.02 -12.27 6.64
C GLY A 296 14.81 -11.06 5.73
N PRO A 297 15.35 -9.90 6.12
CA PRO A 297 15.25 -8.68 5.32
C PRO A 297 16.02 -8.78 4.00
N GLU A 298 15.76 -7.82 3.12
CA GLU A 298 16.61 -7.59 1.94
C GLU A 298 17.95 -7.02 2.40
N VAL A 299 19.05 -7.67 2.02
CA VAL A 299 20.41 -7.21 2.31
C VAL A 299 21.15 -7.10 1.00
N ILE A 300 21.31 -5.88 0.50
CA ILE A 300 22.08 -5.63 -0.72
C ILE A 300 23.55 -5.60 -0.33
N THR A 301 24.28 -6.68 -0.62
CA THR A 301 25.73 -6.69 -0.42
C THR A 301 26.40 -5.97 -1.59
N THR A 302 27.35 -5.08 -1.32
CA THR A 302 27.94 -4.18 -2.34
C THR A 302 28.86 -4.88 -3.33
N ASN A 303 29.20 -6.16 -3.09
CA ASN A 303 30.33 -6.81 -3.76
C ASN A 303 29.90 -7.96 -4.68
N ASP A 304 28.65 -8.42 -4.60
CA ASP A 304 28.11 -9.44 -5.50
C ASP A 304 26.67 -9.09 -5.86
N GLU A 305 26.45 -8.62 -7.10
CA GLU A 305 25.13 -8.24 -7.59
C GLU A 305 24.15 -9.44 -7.65
N CYS A 306 24.61 -10.65 -7.34
CA CYS A 306 23.84 -11.88 -7.33
C CYS A 306 23.34 -12.33 -5.95
N ASP A 307 23.62 -11.61 -4.85
CA ASP A 307 23.10 -11.93 -3.52
C ASP A 307 22.43 -10.72 -2.85
N ILE A 308 21.10 -10.77 -2.77
CA ILE A 308 20.26 -9.68 -2.25
C ILE A 308 19.67 -9.99 -0.87
N GLY A 309 20.21 -11.00 -0.17
CA GLY A 309 19.72 -11.46 1.13
C GLY A 309 18.43 -12.28 1.01
N TYR A 310 17.45 -12.04 1.89
CA TYR A 310 16.24 -12.86 2.03
C TYR A 310 16.49 -14.33 2.43
N GLU A 311 17.52 -14.54 3.25
CA GLU A 311 17.80 -15.85 3.83
C GLU A 311 16.55 -16.42 4.51
N LEU A 312 16.35 -17.74 4.41
CA LEU A 312 15.34 -18.40 5.22
C LEU A 312 15.66 -18.16 6.68
N LEU A 313 14.65 -17.75 7.44
CA LEU A 313 14.81 -17.61 8.87
C LEU A 313 15.12 -18.99 9.47
N PRO A 314 16.02 -19.06 10.46
CA PRO A 314 16.12 -20.24 11.32
C PRO A 314 14.75 -20.63 11.86
N GLU A 315 14.50 -21.92 12.06
CA GLU A 315 13.19 -22.42 12.47
C GLU A 315 12.67 -21.74 13.73
N GLU A 316 13.55 -21.47 14.68
CA GLU A 316 13.25 -20.79 15.94
C GLU A 316 12.91 -19.31 15.78
N SER A 317 13.15 -18.72 14.61
CA SER A 317 12.91 -17.31 14.30
C SER A 317 11.75 -17.09 13.31
N VAL A 318 11.11 -18.16 12.81
CA VAL A 318 9.85 -18.05 12.06
C VAL A 318 8.75 -17.54 12.99
N PHE A 319 8.00 -16.51 12.58
CA PHE A 319 7.04 -15.83 13.46
C PHE A 319 5.72 -15.47 12.75
N PRO A 320 4.61 -15.42 13.52
CA PRO A 320 3.32 -15.00 13.00
C PRO A 320 3.09 -13.49 13.20
N PHE A 321 2.24 -12.89 12.38
CA PHE A 321 1.78 -11.51 12.56
C PHE A 321 0.36 -11.31 11.97
N MET A 322 -0.36 -10.30 12.44
CA MET A 322 -1.65 -9.90 11.83
C MET A 322 -1.39 -8.84 10.76
N GLU A 323 -1.85 -9.06 9.54
CA GLU A 323 -1.66 -8.08 8.47
C GLU A 323 -2.74 -6.98 8.55
N LEU A 324 -2.31 -5.74 8.79
CA LEU A 324 -3.14 -4.53 8.74
C LEU A 324 -2.87 -3.82 7.40
N ARG A 325 -3.81 -3.86 6.44
CA ARG A 325 -3.64 -3.17 5.15
C ARG A 325 -4.36 -1.84 5.15
N ALA A 326 -3.62 -0.78 4.90
CA ALA A 326 -4.17 0.54 4.65
C ALA A 326 -3.40 1.21 3.51
N ALA A 327 -4.09 1.98 2.69
CA ALA A 327 -3.48 2.75 1.62
C ALA A 327 -3.34 4.21 2.02
N ALA A 328 -2.16 4.77 1.81
CA ALA A 328 -1.89 6.18 2.06
C ALA A 328 -2.46 7.08 0.94
N VAL A 329 -2.56 8.38 1.20
CA VAL A 329 -2.89 9.36 0.16
C VAL A 329 -1.75 9.41 -0.86
N ASP A 330 -2.04 9.16 -2.15
CA ASP A 330 -1.01 9.24 -3.20
C ASP A 330 -0.65 10.69 -3.52
N ARG A 331 0.46 11.16 -2.95
CA ARG A 331 0.96 12.54 -3.16
C ARG A 331 1.68 12.73 -4.49
N ARG A 332 2.08 11.66 -5.18
CA ARG A 332 2.91 11.75 -6.40
C ARG A 332 2.16 12.41 -7.56
N ARG A 333 0.83 12.31 -7.57
CA ARG A 333 -0.03 12.88 -8.62
C ARG A 333 -0.35 14.36 -8.42
N CYS A 334 0.10 14.96 -7.32
CA CYS A 334 -0.37 16.29 -6.92
C CYS A 334 0.43 17.45 -7.53
N GLY A 335 1.46 17.17 -8.34
CA GLY A 335 2.31 18.20 -8.96
C GLY A 335 3.09 19.05 -7.93
N GLN A 336 4.00 19.92 -8.40
CA GLN A 336 4.76 20.82 -7.52
C GLN A 336 3.93 22.01 -7.00
N PHE A 337 2.82 22.36 -7.66
CA PHE A 337 1.97 23.49 -7.32
C PHE A 337 0.69 23.04 -6.61
N ILE A 338 0.84 22.62 -5.36
CA ILE A 338 -0.32 22.29 -4.53
C ILE A 338 -0.81 23.54 -3.81
N SER A 339 -2.02 23.99 -4.14
CA SER A 339 -2.68 25.07 -3.37
C SER A 339 -2.82 24.69 -1.89
N GLU A 340 -2.73 25.68 -1.00
CA GLU A 340 -2.85 25.45 0.45
C GLU A 340 -4.16 24.72 0.82
N LYS A 341 -5.27 25.06 0.15
CA LYS A 341 -6.57 24.41 0.34
C LYS A 341 -6.53 22.92 -0.01
N PHE A 342 -5.84 22.56 -1.10
CA PHE A 342 -5.69 21.16 -1.49
C PHE A 342 -4.83 20.39 -0.49
N ASN A 343 -3.73 21.00 -0.01
CA ASN A 343 -2.90 20.41 1.05
C ASN A 343 -3.72 20.12 2.32
N ARG A 344 -4.59 21.04 2.74
CA ARG A 344 -5.45 20.82 3.92
C ARG A 344 -6.37 19.61 3.74
N LYS A 345 -7.03 19.49 2.60
CA LYS A 345 -7.90 18.34 2.29
C LYS A 345 -7.13 17.01 2.32
N MET A 346 -5.91 16.98 1.78
CA MET A 346 -5.06 15.78 1.82
C MET A 346 -4.64 15.42 3.23
N LEU A 347 -4.30 16.41 4.07
CA LEU A 347 -3.95 16.19 5.46
C LEU A 347 -5.14 15.62 6.24
N ASP A 348 -6.34 16.13 5.99
CA ASP A 348 -7.56 15.62 6.61
C ASP A 348 -7.88 14.19 6.13
N ASP A 349 -7.70 13.88 4.84
CA ASP A 349 -7.84 12.51 4.32
C ASP A 349 -6.82 11.54 4.96
N MET A 350 -5.56 11.98 5.11
CA MET A 350 -4.54 11.20 5.79
C MET A 350 -4.88 10.95 7.27
N ARG A 351 -5.38 11.97 7.98
CA ARG A 351 -5.84 11.82 9.37
C ARG A 351 -6.97 10.81 9.46
N CYS A 352 -7.97 10.88 8.57
CA CYS A 352 -9.07 9.92 8.53
C CYS A 352 -8.57 8.48 8.32
N ARG A 353 -7.61 8.27 7.41
CA ARG A 353 -6.98 6.95 7.18
C ARG A 353 -6.25 6.41 8.42
N ILE A 354 -5.51 7.27 9.13
CA ILE A 354 -4.81 6.88 10.37
C ILE A 354 -5.82 6.56 11.48
N ILE A 355 -6.86 7.38 11.64
CA ILE A 355 -7.96 7.09 12.59
C ILE A 355 -8.59 5.74 12.27
N ALA A 356 -8.86 5.46 10.99
CA ALA A 356 -9.45 4.20 10.56
C ALA A 356 -8.57 2.98 10.91
N GLN A 357 -7.24 3.10 10.80
CA GLN A 357 -6.31 2.06 11.26
C GLN A 357 -6.45 1.80 12.77
N LEU A 358 -6.43 2.86 13.58
CA LEU A 358 -6.51 2.75 15.04
C LEU A 358 -7.88 2.21 15.50
N VAL A 359 -8.97 2.70 14.92
CA VAL A 359 -10.33 2.20 15.19
C VAL A 359 -10.44 0.71 14.84
N THR A 360 -9.87 0.29 13.70
CA THR A 360 -9.86 -1.13 13.31
C THR A 360 -9.16 -2.00 14.35
N LEU A 361 -8.02 -1.56 14.88
CA LEU A 361 -7.28 -2.27 15.92
C LEU A 361 -8.05 -2.33 17.24
N ILE A 362 -8.65 -1.20 17.65
CA ILE A 362 -9.48 -1.12 18.87
C ILE A 362 -10.66 -2.07 18.80
N ASP A 363 -11.41 -2.04 17.70
CA ASP A 363 -12.59 -2.87 17.49
C ASP A 363 -12.24 -4.37 17.46
N ALA A 364 -11.04 -4.71 16.97
CA ALA A 364 -10.53 -6.07 16.96
C ALA A 364 -9.88 -6.50 18.29
N GLY A 365 -9.80 -5.61 19.29
CA GLY A 365 -9.13 -5.88 20.56
C GLY A 365 -7.61 -6.06 20.44
N VAL A 366 -7.00 -5.59 19.35
CA VAL A 366 -5.56 -5.72 19.12
C VAL A 366 -4.81 -4.64 19.92
N ARG A 367 -3.88 -5.08 20.78
CA ARG A 367 -3.14 -4.21 21.71
C ARG A 367 -1.71 -3.92 21.28
N HIS A 368 -1.16 -4.71 20.36
CA HIS A 368 0.22 -4.65 19.92
C HIS A 368 0.26 -4.38 18.42
N VAL A 369 0.91 -3.28 18.01
CA VAL A 369 0.97 -2.87 16.61
C VAL A 369 2.36 -2.33 16.23
N ILE A 370 2.85 -2.72 15.06
CA ILE A 370 3.99 -2.12 14.38
C ILE A 370 3.46 -1.23 13.25
N LEU A 371 3.56 0.08 13.47
CA LEU A 371 3.31 1.09 12.45
C LEU A 371 4.62 1.47 11.75
N SER A 372 4.53 2.24 10.67
CA SER A 372 5.68 2.64 9.88
C SER A 372 5.49 4.05 9.29
N ALA A 373 6.44 4.49 8.47
CA ALA A 373 6.43 5.76 7.74
C ALA A 373 5.33 5.79 6.65
N PHE A 374 4.07 5.77 7.08
CA PHE A 374 2.89 5.52 6.25
C PHE A 374 2.70 6.56 5.14
N GLY A 375 3.09 6.19 3.93
CA GLY A 375 3.01 7.07 2.76
C GLY A 375 3.80 8.37 2.90
N CYS A 376 4.82 8.39 3.77
CA CYS A 376 5.70 9.53 4.00
C CYS A 376 6.23 10.14 2.71
#